data_AF-A0A5C7FG23-F1
#
_entry.id   AF-A0A5C7FG23-F1
#
_cell.length_a   1.000
_cell.length_b   1.000
_cell.length_c   1.000
_cell.angle_alpha   90.00
_cell.angle_beta   90.00
_cell.angle_gamma   90.00
#
_symmetry.space_group_name_H-M   'P 1'
#
loop_
_entity.id
_entity.type
_entity.pdbx_description
1 polymer ?
#
loop_
_entity_poly.entity_id
_entity_poly.type
_entity_poly.pdbx_seq_one_letter_code
_entity_poly.pdbx_strand_id
1 'polypeptide(L)'
;MKQFFVFACFVFALTSCQDDDDMSAFTCISDQVGDTILLPDGSEGLTIDAIYQDNRCPCLTPCLVAGGVGIRLLSPTSDTLLIGVGDSTAPDSTLTYNGFNLRLRSVTHREVCDYLELTQSDYCAEFIWE
;
A
#
# COMPACT_ATOMS: atom_id res chain seq x y z
N MET A 1 -26.47 -3.80 -15.69
CA MET A 1 -26.33 -2.98 -14.45
C MET A 1 -24.85 -2.64 -14.23
N LYS A 2 -24.26 -1.76 -15.06
CA LYS A 2 -22.83 -1.39 -15.01
C LYS A 2 -22.60 0.10 -14.70
N GLN A 3 -23.65 0.92 -14.70
CA GLN A 3 -23.55 2.39 -14.58
C GLN A 3 -23.66 2.93 -13.15
N PHE A 4 -24.09 2.14 -12.17
CA PHE A 4 -24.20 2.60 -10.78
C PHE A 4 -22.89 2.52 -9.98
N PHE A 5 -21.88 1.77 -10.45
CA PHE A 5 -20.64 1.52 -9.70
C PHE A 5 -19.60 2.64 -9.84
N VAL A 6 -19.58 3.37 -10.97
CA VAL A 6 -18.68 4.52 -11.17
C VAL A 6 -19.10 5.71 -10.31
N PHE A 7 -20.40 5.81 -9.99
CA PHE A 7 -20.95 6.93 -9.24
C PHE A 7 -20.50 6.93 -7.77
N ALA A 8 -20.15 5.77 -7.19
CA ALA A 8 -19.72 5.68 -5.80
C ALA A 8 -18.30 6.23 -5.57
N CYS A 9 -17.34 6.00 -6.48
CA CYS A 9 -16.01 6.66 -6.36
C CYS A 9 -16.13 8.19 -6.59
N PHE A 10 -17.18 8.68 -7.27
CA PHE A 10 -17.37 10.12 -7.59
C PHE A 10 -18.02 10.94 -6.45
N VAL A 11 -18.87 10.33 -5.61
CA VAL A 11 -19.63 11.08 -4.59
C VAL A 11 -18.81 11.35 -3.31
N PHE A 12 -17.80 10.53 -2.99
CA PHE A 12 -16.92 10.78 -1.84
C PHE A 12 -15.89 11.90 -2.09
N ALA A 13 -15.64 12.30 -3.35
CA ALA A 13 -14.61 13.28 -3.70
C ALA A 13 -15.02 14.75 -3.52
N LEU A 14 -16.31 15.05 -3.35
CA LEU A 14 -16.81 16.44 -3.46
C LEU A 14 -16.89 17.21 -2.13
N THR A 15 -16.68 16.58 -0.97
CA THR A 15 -16.93 17.25 0.33
C THR A 15 -15.71 17.45 1.23
N SER A 16 -14.51 16.98 0.87
CA SER A 16 -13.33 17.03 1.77
C SER A 16 -12.23 18.01 1.36
N CYS A 17 -12.39 18.79 0.29
CA CYS A 17 -11.39 19.76 -0.16
C CYS A 17 -11.78 21.21 0.19
N GLN A 18 -12.25 21.44 1.43
CA GLN A 18 -12.39 22.79 1.99
C GLN A 18 -11.39 22.95 3.13
N ASP A 19 -10.10 22.93 2.81
CA ASP A 19 -9.09 23.66 3.57
C ASP A 19 -7.93 23.98 2.61
N ASP A 20 -8.01 25.19 2.04
CA ASP A 20 -6.83 25.91 1.55
C ASP A 20 -5.98 26.26 2.79
N ASP A 21 -4.66 26.14 2.69
CA ASP A 21 -3.64 26.53 3.70
C ASP A 21 -3.09 25.43 4.64
N ASP A 22 -2.65 24.30 4.09
CA ASP A 22 -1.35 23.72 4.45
C ASP A 22 -1.02 22.57 3.49
N MET A 23 -0.19 22.83 2.46
CA MET A 23 0.54 21.75 1.78
C MET A 23 1.54 21.17 2.77
N SER A 24 1.03 20.37 3.71
CA SER A 24 1.80 19.48 4.55
C SER A 24 2.64 18.64 3.60
N ALA A 25 3.95 18.87 3.57
CA ALA A 25 4.85 18.07 2.76
C ALA A 25 4.70 16.62 3.22
N PHE A 26 4.03 15.80 2.41
CA PHE A 26 3.88 14.37 2.70
C PHE A 26 5.27 13.77 2.88
N THR A 27 5.55 13.34 4.11
CA THR A 27 6.83 12.74 4.48
C THR A 27 6.54 11.30 4.83
N CYS A 28 7.11 10.37 4.06
CA CYS A 28 7.01 8.96 4.41
C CYS A 28 7.85 8.68 5.64
N ILE A 29 7.20 8.20 6.70
CA ILE A 29 7.87 7.84 7.96
C ILE A 29 8.34 6.37 7.92
N SER A 30 7.93 5.62 6.89
CA SER A 30 8.21 4.19 6.70
C SER A 30 8.83 3.96 5.31
N ASP A 31 8.62 2.77 4.74
CA ASP A 31 9.24 2.38 3.48
C ASP A 31 8.36 2.77 2.26
N GLN A 32 8.98 3.30 1.21
CA GLN A 32 8.36 3.66 -0.07
C GLN A 32 8.67 2.67 -1.18
N VAL A 33 7.91 2.76 -2.27
CA VAL A 33 8.28 2.08 -3.52
C VAL A 33 9.66 2.55 -3.98
N GLY A 34 10.56 1.58 -4.19
CA GLY A 34 11.98 1.77 -4.48
C GLY A 34 12.89 1.45 -3.29
N ASP A 35 12.38 1.49 -2.06
CA ASP A 35 13.18 1.22 -0.86
C ASP A 35 13.51 -0.27 -0.72
N THR A 36 14.56 -0.56 0.05
CA THR A 36 15.01 -1.92 0.32
C THR A 36 14.92 -2.23 1.81
N ILE A 37 14.11 -3.22 2.14
CA ILE A 37 13.91 -3.74 3.48
C ILE A 37 15.04 -4.73 3.78
N LEU A 38 15.99 -4.33 4.61
CA LEU A 38 17.11 -5.19 4.99
C LEU A 38 16.62 -6.35 5.87
N LEU A 39 17.20 -7.53 5.65
CA LEU A 39 16.95 -8.70 6.50
C LEU A 39 17.57 -8.49 7.90
N PRO A 40 17.02 -9.12 8.96
CA PRO A 40 17.53 -8.97 10.33
C PRO A 40 18.99 -9.40 10.52
N ASP A 41 19.47 -10.33 9.70
CA ASP A 41 20.84 -10.81 9.71
C ASP A 41 21.83 -9.89 8.96
N GLY A 42 21.34 -8.81 8.37
CA GLY A 42 22.13 -7.86 7.58
C GLY A 42 22.54 -8.39 6.20
N SER A 43 21.95 -9.50 5.75
CA SER A 43 22.10 -9.99 4.38
C SER A 43 21.28 -9.14 3.37
N GLU A 44 21.20 -9.58 2.12
CA GLU A 44 20.53 -8.84 1.05
C GLU A 44 19.03 -8.65 1.34
N GLY A 45 18.53 -7.42 1.17
CA GLY A 45 17.15 -7.02 1.47
C GLY A 45 16.15 -7.30 0.36
N LEU A 46 14.87 -7.11 0.68
CA LEU A 46 13.76 -7.14 -0.29
C LEU A 46 13.47 -5.73 -0.78
N THR A 47 13.44 -5.50 -2.09
CA THR A 47 13.10 -4.20 -2.67
C THR A 47 11.60 -4.06 -2.86
N ILE A 48 11.02 -2.95 -2.44
CA ILE A 48 9.62 -2.60 -2.68
C ILE A 48 9.50 -2.15 -4.12
N ASP A 49 8.86 -2.94 -4.96
CA ASP A 49 8.81 -2.67 -6.40
C ASP A 49 7.51 -2.01 -6.85
N ALA A 50 6.38 -2.39 -6.26
CA ALA A 50 5.10 -1.79 -6.61
C ALA A 50 4.03 -2.00 -5.53
N ILE A 51 3.01 -1.15 -5.57
CA ILE A 51 1.75 -1.42 -4.89
C ILE A 51 0.89 -2.30 -5.79
N TYR A 52 0.44 -3.43 -5.26
CA TYR A 52 -0.49 -4.34 -5.92
C TYR A 52 -1.90 -4.14 -5.37
N GLN A 53 -2.89 -4.16 -6.26
CA GLN A 53 -4.29 -4.07 -5.91
C GLN A 53 -4.98 -5.38 -6.25
N ASP A 54 -5.84 -5.90 -5.37
CA ASP A 54 -6.71 -6.99 -5.74
C ASP A 54 -7.64 -6.55 -6.90
N ASN A 55 -7.68 -7.32 -8.00
CA ASN A 55 -8.52 -7.05 -9.16
C ASN A 55 -10.02 -6.98 -8.87
N ARG A 56 -10.46 -7.40 -7.67
CA ARG A 56 -11.84 -7.25 -7.19
C ARG A 56 -12.16 -5.82 -6.74
N CYS A 57 -11.15 -4.96 -6.67
CA CYS A 57 -11.26 -3.58 -6.24
C CYS A 57 -11.28 -2.61 -7.42
N PRO A 58 -12.32 -1.75 -7.55
CA PRO A 58 -12.39 -0.78 -8.64
C PRO A 58 -11.49 0.45 -8.45
N CYS A 59 -11.11 0.77 -7.21
CA CYS A 59 -10.34 1.97 -6.82
C CYS A 59 -9.37 1.56 -5.68
N LEU A 60 -8.12 2.06 -5.66
CA LEU A 60 -7.07 1.58 -4.74
C LEU A 60 -7.31 2.04 -3.29
N THR A 61 -7.78 3.27 -3.07
CA THR A 61 -8.06 3.81 -1.73
C THR A 61 -9.15 3.09 -0.94
N PRO A 62 -10.36 2.82 -1.47
CA PRO A 62 -11.34 2.05 -0.72
C PRO A 62 -10.83 0.65 -0.41
N CYS A 63 -9.92 0.11 -1.23
CA CYS A 63 -9.28 -1.15 -0.89
C CYS A 63 -8.17 -1.01 0.11
N LEU A 64 -7.46 0.11 0.17
CA LEU A 64 -6.56 0.35 1.28
C LEU A 64 -7.32 0.36 2.61
N VAL A 65 -8.43 1.11 2.66
CA VAL A 65 -9.31 1.18 3.85
C VAL A 65 -9.92 -0.18 4.17
N ALA A 66 -10.31 -0.92 3.14
CA ALA A 66 -10.89 -2.24 3.29
C ALA A 66 -9.86 -3.36 3.36
N GLY A 67 -8.55 -3.08 3.48
CA GLY A 67 -7.50 -4.11 3.51
C GLY A 67 -7.48 -5.00 2.26
N GLY A 68 -7.35 -4.41 1.09
CA GLY A 68 -7.32 -5.09 -0.22
C GLY A 68 -6.10 -4.66 -1.02
N VAL A 69 -5.07 -4.16 -0.35
CA VAL A 69 -3.85 -3.63 -0.95
C VAL A 69 -2.68 -4.50 -0.53
N GLY A 70 -1.91 -4.89 -1.53
CA GLY A 70 -0.64 -5.57 -1.39
C GLY A 70 0.55 -4.71 -1.78
N ILE A 71 1.71 -5.14 -1.35
CA ILE A 71 3.02 -4.68 -1.77
C ILE A 71 3.68 -5.83 -2.53
N ARG A 72 4.20 -5.51 -3.71
CA ARG A 72 5.10 -6.39 -4.45
C ARG A 72 6.53 -6.12 -4.02
N LEU A 73 7.16 -7.16 -3.51
CA LEU A 73 8.55 -7.18 -3.10
C LEU A 73 9.36 -7.97 -4.13
N LEU A 74 10.52 -7.47 -4.52
CA LEU A 74 11.49 -8.18 -5.32
C LEU A 74 12.60 -8.69 -4.42
N SER A 75 12.88 -9.98 -4.51
CA SER A 75 14.10 -10.52 -3.93
C SER A 75 15.31 -10.18 -4.81
N PRO A 76 16.53 -10.17 -4.23
CA PRO A 76 17.78 -10.05 -4.99
C PRO A 76 17.96 -11.16 -6.04
N THR A 77 17.38 -12.34 -5.79
CA THR A 77 17.35 -13.48 -6.72
C THR A 77 16.33 -13.33 -7.85
N SER A 78 15.66 -12.17 -7.95
CA SER A 78 14.60 -11.85 -8.91
C SER A 78 13.29 -12.63 -8.70
N ASP A 79 13.07 -13.18 -7.51
CA ASP A 79 11.77 -13.74 -7.15
C ASP A 79 10.80 -12.60 -6.81
N THR A 80 9.57 -12.72 -7.30
CA THR A 80 8.50 -11.78 -6.97
C THR A 80 7.70 -12.32 -5.79
N LEU A 81 7.69 -11.57 -4.69
CA LEU A 81 6.94 -11.87 -3.49
C LEU A 81 5.80 -10.87 -3.35
N LEU A 82 4.64 -11.33 -2.89
CA LEU A 82 3.48 -10.49 -2.64
C LEU A 82 3.10 -10.61 -1.17
N ILE A 83 2.94 -9.48 -0.51
CA ILE A 83 2.46 -9.39 0.87
C ILE A 83 1.37 -8.33 0.90
N GLY A 84 0.24 -8.57 1.54
CA GLY A 84 -0.85 -7.59 1.52
C GLY A 84 -1.65 -7.51 2.79
N VAL A 85 -2.21 -6.34 3.06
CA VAL A 85 -3.20 -6.21 4.12
C VAL A 85 -4.47 -6.83 3.53
N GLY A 86 -4.90 -7.96 4.10
CA GLY A 86 -6.22 -8.54 3.81
C GLY A 86 -7.31 -7.70 4.47
N ASP A 87 -8.59 -8.00 4.21
CA ASP A 87 -9.65 -7.08 4.66
C ASP A 87 -9.71 -6.95 6.18
N SER A 88 -10.49 -6.02 6.73
CA SER A 88 -10.58 -5.87 8.20
C SER A 88 -11.05 -7.14 8.94
N THR A 89 -11.44 -8.18 8.20
CA THR A 89 -11.79 -9.51 8.70
C THR A 89 -10.76 -10.59 8.36
N ALA A 90 -9.80 -10.30 7.48
CA ALA A 90 -8.70 -11.18 7.14
C ALA A 90 -7.51 -10.96 8.10
N PRO A 91 -6.74 -12.01 8.40
CA PRO A 91 -5.53 -11.87 9.18
C PRO A 91 -4.48 -11.06 8.43
N ASP A 92 -3.64 -10.34 9.18
CA ASP A 92 -2.43 -9.70 8.65
C ASP A 92 -1.64 -10.69 7.78
N SER A 93 -1.13 -10.25 6.63
CA SER A 93 -0.30 -11.11 5.80
C SER A 93 1.12 -11.12 6.30
N THR A 94 1.62 -12.33 6.55
CA THR A 94 3.01 -12.62 6.82
C THR A 94 3.60 -13.40 5.65
N LEU A 95 4.77 -12.98 5.21
CA LEU A 95 5.58 -13.62 4.17
C LEU A 95 6.81 -14.24 4.84
N THR A 96 7.10 -15.50 4.56
CA THR A 96 8.36 -16.12 4.99
C THR A 96 9.40 -16.02 3.89
N TYR A 97 10.55 -15.39 4.18
CA TYR A 97 11.69 -15.27 3.26
C TYR A 97 13.00 -15.60 3.98
N ASN A 98 13.79 -16.52 3.43
CA ASN A 98 15.03 -17.02 4.04
C ASN A 98 14.90 -17.45 5.52
N GLY A 99 13.72 -17.96 5.91
CA GLY A 99 13.44 -18.38 7.28
C GLY A 99 13.04 -17.26 8.25
N PHE A 100 13.03 -16.01 7.79
CA PHE A 100 12.50 -14.86 8.53
C PHE A 100 11.04 -14.60 8.14
N ASN A 101 10.22 -14.18 9.10
CA ASN A 101 8.85 -13.79 8.85
C ASN A 101 8.77 -12.27 8.74
N LEU A 102 8.36 -11.79 7.57
CA LEU A 102 8.07 -10.39 7.33
C LEU A 102 6.55 -10.19 7.39
N ARG A 103 6.08 -9.34 8.31
CA ARG A 103 4.68 -8.93 8.36
C ARG A 103 4.52 -7.50 7.84
N LEU A 104 3.53 -7.31 6.99
CA LEU A 104 3.07 -5.98 6.58
C LEU A 104 2.07 -5.49 7.63
N ARG A 105 2.45 -4.45 8.39
CA ARG A 105 1.65 -3.94 9.51
C ARG A 105 0.60 -2.94 9.04
N SER A 106 1.00 -2.02 8.16
CA SER A 106 0.10 -1.00 7.65
C SER A 106 0.57 -0.51 6.28
N VAL A 107 -0.38 -0.02 5.48
CA VAL A 107 -0.10 0.74 4.27
C VAL A 107 -0.87 2.05 4.38
N THR A 108 -0.19 3.17 4.15
CA THR A 108 -0.75 4.52 4.20
C THR A 108 -0.47 5.24 2.88
N HIS A 109 -1.10 6.40 2.69
CA HIS A 109 -0.90 7.20 1.48
C HIS A 109 -0.95 8.69 1.78
N ARG A 110 -0.48 9.50 0.83
CA ARG A 110 -0.66 10.96 0.87
C ARG A 110 -2.14 11.31 0.89
N GLU A 111 -2.52 12.22 1.78
CA GLU A 111 -3.86 12.78 1.78
C GLU A 111 -4.08 13.60 0.49
N VAL A 112 -5.13 13.24 -0.26
CA VAL A 112 -5.50 13.88 -1.52
C VAL A 112 -7.01 14.02 -1.58
N CYS A 113 -7.47 15.04 -2.30
CA CYS A 113 -8.90 15.26 -2.53
C CYS A 113 -9.46 14.36 -3.64
N ASP A 114 -8.61 13.97 -4.61
CA ASP A 114 -8.95 13.00 -5.65
C ASP A 114 -7.93 11.87 -5.67
N TYR A 115 -8.40 10.64 -5.48
CA TYR A 115 -7.57 9.44 -5.47
C TYR A 115 -6.98 9.08 -6.84
N LEU A 116 -7.48 9.68 -7.92
CA LEU A 116 -6.87 9.56 -9.25
C LEU A 116 -5.51 10.26 -9.34
N GLU A 117 -5.18 11.13 -8.38
CA GLU A 117 -3.90 11.83 -8.30
C GLU A 117 -2.81 11.03 -7.58
N LEU A 118 -3.15 9.89 -6.98
CA LEU A 118 -2.19 9.02 -6.31
C LEU A 118 -1.37 8.21 -7.32
N THR A 119 -0.07 8.24 -7.12
CA THR A 119 0.94 7.44 -7.81
C THR A 119 1.57 6.45 -6.85
N GLN A 120 2.39 5.52 -7.34
CA GLN A 120 3.05 4.52 -6.48
C GLN A 120 3.93 5.15 -5.39
N SER A 121 4.55 6.30 -5.65
CA SER A 121 5.37 7.03 -4.67
C SER A 121 4.56 7.71 -3.57
N ASP A 122 3.24 7.80 -3.71
CA ASP A 122 2.37 8.39 -2.70
C ASP A 122 1.98 7.39 -1.60
N TYR A 123 2.43 6.14 -1.68
CA TYR A 123 2.16 5.10 -0.70
C TYR A 123 3.36 4.82 0.19
N CYS A 124 3.08 4.56 1.45
CA CYS A 124 4.04 4.13 2.45
C CYS A 124 3.60 2.78 3.02
N ALA A 125 4.55 1.91 3.30
CA ALA A 125 4.30 0.62 3.94
C ALA A 125 5.16 0.48 5.18
N GLU A 126 4.57 -0.04 6.25
CA GLU A 126 5.27 -0.35 7.50
C GLU A 126 5.44 -1.86 7.63
N PHE A 127 6.69 -2.31 7.71
CA PHE A 127 7.04 -3.71 7.87
C PHE A 127 7.62 -4.03 9.24
N ILE A 128 7.37 -5.24 9.73
CA ILE A 128 7.94 -5.76 10.98
C ILE A 128 8.46 -7.17 10.72
N TRP A 129 9.70 -7.44 11.17
CA TRP A 129 10.27 -8.78 11.22
C TRP A 129 9.83 -9.51 12.51
N GLU A 130 9.44 -10.78 12.39
CA GLU A 130 8.99 -11.66 13.49
C GLU A 130 9.84 -12.91 13.66
#